data_AF-A0A4R1APE9-F1
#
_entry.id   AF-A0A4R1APE9-F1
#
_cell.length_a   1.000
_cell.length_b   1.000
_cell.length_c   1.000
_cell.angle_alpha   90.00
_cell.angle_beta   90.00
_cell.angle_gamma   90.00
#
_symmetry.space_group_name_H-M   'P 1'
#
loop_
_entity.id
_entity.type
_entity.pdbx_description
1 polymer ?
#
loop_
_entity_poly.entity_id
_entity_poly.type
_entity_poly.pdbx_seq_one_letter_code
_entity_poly.pdbx_strand_id
1 'polypeptide(L)'
;MPMTQRCDECRELFDPETEGALLLTVRRGVDADEWDDSWIVSGNRLDLRFCSQAHAAEHLATRELPHPAPEDEDEAWALSDYVGLIVMLTLLGCAGYGLYALVRTAWDLLL
;
A
#
# COMPACT_ATOMS: atom_id res chain seq x y z
N MET A 1 21.55 -3.26 -24.33
CA MET A 1 22.33 -2.13 -23.78
C MET A 1 22.67 -2.51 -22.36
N PRO A 2 23.95 -2.50 -21.93
CA PRO A 2 24.28 -2.87 -20.56
C PRO A 2 23.58 -1.90 -19.60
N MET A 3 22.72 -2.41 -18.72
CA MET A 3 22.01 -1.59 -17.74
C MET A 3 22.93 -1.40 -16.54
N THR A 4 23.75 -0.36 -16.58
CA THR A 4 24.61 -0.03 -15.44
C THR A 4 23.76 0.38 -14.25
N GLN A 5 23.97 -0.29 -13.12
CA GLN A 5 23.31 0.00 -11.85
C GLN A 5 24.33 0.62 -10.89
N ARG A 6 23.87 1.42 -9.94
CA ARG A 6 24.73 2.03 -8.92
C ARG A 6 24.68 1.20 -7.65
N CYS A 7 25.85 0.87 -7.09
CA CYS A 7 25.96 0.19 -5.80
C CYS A 7 25.56 1.14 -4.65
N ASP A 8 24.72 0.68 -3.74
CA ASP A 8 24.27 1.49 -2.59
C ASP A 8 25.34 1.64 -1.51
N GLU A 9 26.37 0.77 -1.52
CA GLU A 9 27.50 0.86 -0.61
C GLU A 9 28.62 1.77 -1.15
N CYS A 10 29.32 1.33 -2.20
CA CYS A 10 30.48 2.02 -2.75
C CYS A 10 30.13 3.13 -3.76
N ARG A 11 28.85 3.28 -4.15
CA ARG A 11 28.36 4.29 -5.10
C ARG A 11 28.90 4.19 -6.53
N GLU A 12 29.67 3.17 -6.85
CA GLU A 12 30.18 2.88 -8.20
C GLU A 12 29.10 2.28 -9.11
N LEU A 13 29.29 2.41 -10.42
CA LEU A 13 28.45 1.79 -11.43
C LEU A 13 28.97 0.39 -11.73
N PHE A 14 28.08 -0.60 -11.78
CA PHE A 14 28.39 -1.99 -12.11
C PHE A 14 27.38 -2.52 -13.12
N ASP A 15 27.77 -3.53 -13.89
CA ASP A 15 26.87 -4.27 -14.78
C ASP A 15 26.39 -5.55 -14.07
N PRO A 16 25.08 -5.68 -13.78
CA PRO A 16 24.57 -6.83 -13.06
C PRO A 16 24.69 -8.16 -13.82
N GLU A 17 24.80 -8.12 -15.16
CA GLU A 17 24.90 -9.34 -15.97
C GLU A 17 26.29 -10.00 -15.89
N THR A 18 27.32 -9.23 -15.55
CA THR A 18 28.72 -9.70 -15.56
C THR A 18 29.35 -9.78 -14.17
N GLU A 19 28.93 -8.94 -13.21
CA GLU A 19 29.67 -8.75 -11.94
C GLU A 19 29.05 -9.47 -10.73
N GLY A 20 28.05 -10.35 -10.93
CA GLY A 20 27.49 -11.16 -9.84
C GLY A 20 26.72 -10.31 -8.82
N ALA A 21 25.82 -9.46 -9.32
CA ALA A 21 25.07 -8.50 -8.52
C ALA A 21 24.16 -9.15 -7.48
N LEU A 22 24.06 -8.49 -6.33
CA LEU A 22 23.14 -8.86 -5.26
C LEU A 22 22.01 -7.84 -5.16
N LEU A 23 20.77 -8.31 -5.29
CA LEU A 23 19.58 -7.52 -5.04
C LEU A 23 19.01 -7.93 -3.68
N LEU A 24 18.91 -6.97 -2.76
CA LEU A 24 18.30 -7.14 -1.45
C LEU A 24 17.00 -6.36 -1.40
N THR A 25 15.89 -7.05 -1.25
CA THR A 25 14.59 -6.44 -0.99
C THR A 25 14.34 -6.43 0.50
N VAL A 26 14.31 -5.23 1.07
CA VAL A 26 14.01 -5.00 2.49
C VAL A 26 12.56 -4.54 2.58
N ARG A 27 11.79 -5.19 3.46
CA ARG A 27 10.45 -4.75 3.84
C ARG A 27 10.48 -4.35 5.31
N ARG A 28 9.92 -3.19 5.63
CA ARG A 28 9.73 -2.71 7.01
C ARG A 28 8.25 -2.53 7.30
N GLY A 29 7.86 -2.71 8.57
CA GLY A 29 6.48 -2.61 9.02
C GLY A 29 5.63 -3.86 8.77
N VAL A 30 6.27 -5.01 8.58
CA VAL A 30 5.61 -6.32 8.48
C VAL A 30 5.85 -7.05 9.80
N ASP A 31 4.79 -7.44 10.50
CA ASP A 31 4.91 -8.20 11.73
C ASP A 31 5.35 -9.65 11.42
N ALA A 32 6.07 -10.28 12.35
CA ALA A 32 6.73 -11.56 12.12
C ALA A 32 5.76 -12.73 11.82
N ASP A 33 4.50 -12.60 12.25
CA ASP A 33 3.40 -13.52 12.01
C ASP A 33 2.74 -13.34 10.63
N GLU A 34 2.96 -12.20 9.97
CA GLU A 34 2.44 -11.88 8.63
C GLU A 34 3.33 -12.45 7.49
N TRP A 35 4.49 -13.02 7.84
CA TRP A 35 5.46 -13.54 6.87
C TRP A 35 5.08 -14.93 6.30
N ASP A 36 4.40 -15.76 7.09
CA ASP A 36 4.17 -17.17 6.77
C ASP A 36 2.86 -17.38 5.98
N ASP A 37 1.85 -16.54 6.22
CA ASP A 37 0.53 -16.68 5.63
C ASP A 37 0.16 -15.47 4.78
N SER A 38 0.38 -15.64 3.47
CA SER A 38 -0.47 -15.04 2.43
C SER A 38 -0.24 -13.52 2.16
N TRP A 39 0.28 -13.24 0.95
CA TRP A 39 0.24 -11.94 0.24
C TRP A 39 0.47 -10.69 1.12
N ILE A 40 1.73 -10.27 1.26
CA ILE A 40 2.10 -9.01 1.94
C ILE A 40 1.35 -7.83 1.29
N VAL A 41 0.29 -7.35 1.96
CA VAL A 41 -0.65 -6.33 1.45
C VAL A 41 -0.15 -4.91 1.71
N SER A 42 0.66 -4.74 2.77
CA SER A 42 1.18 -3.44 3.17
C SER A 42 2.61 -3.58 3.68
N GLY A 43 3.42 -2.54 3.46
CA GLY A 43 4.82 -2.54 3.84
C GLY A 43 5.66 -1.81 2.81
N ASN A 44 6.37 -0.80 3.28
CA ASN A 44 7.29 -0.04 2.46
C ASN A 44 8.42 -0.95 1.97
N ARG A 45 8.48 -1.13 0.65
CA ARG A 45 9.50 -1.93 -0.03
C ARG A 45 10.69 -1.07 -0.41
N LEU A 46 11.87 -1.46 0.04
CA LEU A 46 13.14 -0.85 -0.35
C LEU A 46 14.00 -1.89 -1.08
N ASP A 47 14.30 -1.64 -2.34
CA ASP A 47 15.20 -2.48 -3.13
C ASP A 47 16.61 -1.87 -3.14
N LEU A 48 17.56 -2.55 -2.49
CA LEU A 48 18.97 -2.18 -2.42
C LEU A 48 19.80 -3.03 -3.38
N ARG A 49 20.79 -2.40 -4.03
CA ARG A 49 21.62 -3.01 -5.07
C ARG A 49 23.09 -2.97 -4.67
N PHE A 50 23.75 -4.12 -4.75
CA PHE A 50 25.16 -4.26 -4.40
C PHE A 50 25.94 -4.99 -5.49
N CYS A 51 27.15 -4.51 -5.76
CA CYS A 51 28.07 -5.18 -6.69
C CYS A 51 28.77 -6.40 -6.07
N SER A 52 28.68 -6.62 -4.76
CA SER A 52 29.24 -7.81 -4.10
C SER A 52 28.52 -8.14 -2.79
N GLN A 53 28.65 -9.40 -2.34
CA GLN A 53 28.18 -9.84 -1.01
C GLN A 53 28.87 -9.09 0.14
N ALA A 54 30.16 -8.76 -0.02
CA ALA A 54 30.91 -8.02 1.00
C ALA A 54 30.30 -6.63 1.23
N HIS A 55 29.97 -5.92 0.15
CA HIS A 55 29.31 -4.62 0.24
C HIS A 55 27.91 -4.70 0.83
N ALA A 56 27.14 -5.75 0.50
CA ALA A 56 25.84 -5.98 1.11
C ALA A 56 25.95 -6.21 2.63
N ALA A 57 26.89 -7.04 3.06
CA ALA A 57 27.12 -7.32 4.48
C ALA A 57 27.60 -6.07 5.25
N GLU A 58 28.50 -5.29 4.65
CA GLU A 58 29.02 -4.06 5.25
C GLU A 58 27.91 -3.00 5.38
N HIS A 59 27.07 -2.84 4.37
CA HIS A 59 25.93 -1.93 4.41
C HIS A 59 24.96 -2.28 5.55
N LEU A 60 24.61 -3.55 5.68
CA LEU A 60 23.69 -4.05 6.71
C LEU A 60 24.29 -3.98 8.13
N ALA A 61 25.61 -4.12 8.25
CA ALA A 61 26.29 -4.09 9.54
C ALA A 61 26.52 -2.66 10.06
N THR A 62 26.71 -1.68 9.18
CA THR A 62 27.17 -0.33 9.55
C THR A 62 26.11 0.74 9.43
N ARG A 63 25.09 0.55 8.60
CA ARG A 63 24.07 1.58 8.34
C ARG A 63 22.74 1.11 8.89
N GLU A 64 22.09 1.98 9.68
CA GLU A 64 20.66 1.81 9.93
C GLU A 64 19.93 1.79 8.58
N LEU A 65 19.11 0.76 8.35
CA LEU A 65 18.40 0.68 7.08
C LEU A 65 17.58 1.98 6.90
N PRO A 66 17.57 2.55 5.68
CA PRO A 66 16.89 3.82 5.41
C PRO A 66 15.46 3.79 5.96
N HIS A 67 15.04 4.85 6.64
CA HIS A 67 13.62 5.02 6.92
C HIS A 67 12.91 5.15 5.57
N PRO A 68 11.85 4.36 5.32
CA PRO A 68 11.03 4.61 4.15
C PRO A 68 10.50 6.04 4.24
N ALA A 69 10.36 6.71 3.09
CA ALA A 69 9.64 7.97 3.05
C ALA A 69 8.25 7.72 3.66
N PRO A 70 7.71 8.65 4.47
CA PRO A 70 6.33 8.54 4.88
C PRO A 70 5.51 8.37 3.60
N GLU A 71 4.77 7.27 3.52
CA GLU A 71 3.75 7.14 2.49
C GLU A 71 2.85 8.35 2.73
N ASP A 72 2.77 9.25 1.75
CA ASP A 72 1.71 10.24 1.74
C ASP A 72 0.44 9.40 1.88
N GLU A 73 -0.23 9.52 3.02
CA GLU A 73 -1.57 9.01 3.23
C GLU A 73 -2.46 9.82 2.28
N ASP A 74 -2.36 9.55 0.98
CA ASP A 74 -3.45 9.79 0.05
C ASP A 74 -4.59 8.99 0.68
N GLU A 75 -5.50 9.71 1.35
CA GLU A 75 -6.77 9.23 1.89
C GLU A 75 -7.57 8.59 0.73
N ALA A 76 -7.14 7.41 0.30
CA ALA A 76 -7.82 6.56 -0.62
C ALA A 76 -8.87 5.83 0.23
N TRP A 77 -9.97 6.51 0.48
CA TRP A 77 -11.15 5.92 1.12
C TRP A 77 -11.42 4.58 0.44
N ALA A 78 -11.45 3.50 1.21
CA ALA A 78 -11.63 2.17 0.68
C ALA A 78 -12.93 2.13 -0.14
N LEU A 79 -12.93 1.48 -1.31
CA LEU A 79 -14.11 1.37 -2.18
C LEU A 79 -15.35 0.87 -1.42
N SER A 80 -15.13 0.06 -0.38
CA SER A 80 -16.15 -0.41 0.57
C SER A 80 -16.90 0.72 1.27
N ASP A 81 -16.21 1.80 1.62
CA ASP A 81 -16.78 2.91 2.40
C ASP A 81 -17.70 3.76 1.51
N TYR A 82 -17.33 3.97 0.24
CA TYR A 82 -18.20 4.60 -0.75
C TYR A 82 -19.47 3.78 -1.00
N VAL A 83 -19.33 2.46 -1.16
CA VAL A 83 -20.48 1.57 -1.38
C VAL A 83 -21.39 1.58 -0.15
N GLY A 84 -20.83 1.52 1.06
CA GLY A 84 -21.58 1.61 2.30
C GLY A 84 -22.37 2.92 2.42
N LEU A 85 -21.74 4.06 2.11
CA LEU A 85 -22.38 5.36 2.13
C LEU A 85 -23.53 5.46 1.12
N ILE A 86 -23.33 4.99 -0.11
CA ILE A 86 -24.36 5.02 -1.16
C ILE A 86 -25.55 4.15 -0.77
N VAL A 87 -25.31 2.94 -0.26
CA VAL A 87 -26.38 2.04 0.20
C VAL A 87 -27.15 2.69 1.36
N MET A 88 -26.46 3.27 2.34
CA MET A 88 -27.08 3.96 3.46
C MET A 88 -27.98 5.12 3.00
N LEU A 89 -27.48 5.99 2.13
CA LEU A 89 -28.24 7.13 1.59
C LEU A 89 -29.46 6.66 0.79
N THR A 90 -29.32 5.58 0.03
CA THR A 90 -30.43 5.00 -0.75
C THR A 90 -31.52 4.46 0.18
N LEU A 91 -31.16 3.72 1.22
CA LEU A 91 -32.11 3.22 2.22
C LEU A 91 -32.82 4.36 2.94
N LEU A 92 -32.09 5.41 3.32
CA LEU A 92 -32.66 6.58 3.97
C LEU A 92 -33.66 7.31 3.05
N GLY A 93 -33.32 7.46 1.77
CA GLY A 93 -34.19 8.05 0.75
C GLY A 93 -35.46 7.22 0.52
N CYS A 94 -35.34 5.89 0.40
CA CYS A 94 -36.49 5.00 0.27
C CYS A 94 -37.40 5.03 1.50
N ALA A 95 -36.82 5.05 2.71
CA ALA A 95 -37.58 5.13 3.96
C ALA A 95 -38.32 6.48 4.07
N GLY A 96 -37.65 7.58 3.77
CA GLY A 96 -38.23 8.92 3.76
C GLY A 96 -39.36 9.05 2.73
N TYR A 97 -39.15 8.52 1.52
CA TYR A 97 -40.18 8.50 0.47
C TYR A 97 -41.39 7.64 0.88
N GLY A 98 -41.17 6.46 1.45
CA GLY A 98 -42.24 5.59 1.94
C GLY A 98 -43.10 6.26 3.01
N LEU A 99 -42.46 6.97 3.95
CA LEU A 99 -43.16 7.74 4.98
C LEU A 99 -43.97 8.89 4.39
N TYR A 100 -43.39 9.64 3.44
CA TYR A 100 -44.08 10.71 2.73
C TYR A 100 -45.30 10.19 1.95
N ALA A 101 -45.16 9.06 1.25
CA ALA A 101 -46.24 8.43 0.52
C ALA A 101 -47.39 8.01 1.45
N LEU A 102 -47.07 7.45 2.63
CA LEU A 102 -48.03 7.08 3.66
C LEU A 102 -48.80 8.29 4.22
N VAL A 103 -48.09 9.38 4.51
CA VAL A 103 -48.71 10.62 5.00
C VAL A 103 -49.63 11.20 3.95
N ARG A 104 -49.19 11.23 2.68
CA ARG A 104 -49.99 11.73 1.57
C ARG A 104 -51.26 10.92 1.37
N THR A 105 -51.17 9.58 1.36
CA THR A 105 -52.36 8.74 1.17
C THR A 105 -53.33 8.85 2.34
N ALA A 106 -52.82 8.96 3.58
CA ALA A 106 -53.67 9.21 4.75
C ALA A 106 -54.36 10.57 4.67
N TRP A 107 -53.67 11.60 4.19
CA TRP A 107 -54.22 12.94 3.97
C TRP A 107 -55.32 12.93 2.89
N ASP A 108 -55.06 12.30 1.75
CA ASP A 108 -56.02 12.16 0.65
C ASP A 108 -57.27 11.34 1.04
N LEU A 109 -57.20 10.51 2.09
CA LEU A 109 -58.34 9.74 2.61
C LEU A 109 -59.16 10.49 3.67
N LEU A 110 -58.61 11.54 4.28
CA LEU A 110 -59.23 12.30 5.36
C LEU A 110 -59.96 13.57 4.89
N LEU A 111 -59.68 14.03 3.66
CA LEU A 111 -60.33 15.17 2.99
C LEU A 111 -61.22 14.70 1.85
#